data_AF-A0A392NPV1-F1
#
_entry.id   AF-A0A392NPV1-F1
#
_cell.length_a   1.000
_cell.length_b   1.000
_cell.length_c   1.000
_cell.angle_alpha   90.00
_cell.angle_beta   90.00
_cell.angle_gamma   90.00
#
_symmetry.space_group_name_H-M   'P 1'
#
loop_
_entity.id
_entity.type
_entity.pdbx_description
1 polymer ?
#
loop_
_entity_poly.entity_id
_entity_poly.type
_entity_poly.pdbx_seq_one_letter_code
_entity_poly.pdbx_strand_id
1 'polypeptide(L)'
;MSSSNRNVCAIDINGGYGVAQILETEVPVCPSLPSLVSPGTRLNLIAVKLPCKNGDNWSRDVARLHLQLAAAGLATSFKGNYPVYVLFITNCFPIPNLFTCKELIGREGNVWLYRPNLSVLREKVQLPVGSCELALPMRGK
;
A
#
# COMPACT_ATOMS: atom_id res chain seq x y z
N MET A 1 21.98 21.31 -20.98
CA MET A 1 20.51 21.19 -21.03
C MET A 1 20.11 19.73 -21.18
N SER A 2 19.55 19.12 -20.13
CA SER A 2 18.63 17.98 -20.26
C SER A 2 17.79 17.94 -18.98
N SER A 3 16.81 18.84 -18.94
CA SER A 3 15.78 18.87 -17.90
C SER A 3 14.76 17.80 -18.26
N SER A 4 15.06 16.54 -17.93
CA SER A 4 14.08 15.46 -18.03
C SER A 4 13.23 15.53 -16.76
N ASN A 5 12.07 16.17 -16.87
CA ASN A 5 11.01 16.15 -15.86
C ASN A 5 10.59 14.70 -15.58
N ARG A 6 11.28 14.02 -14.65
CA ARG A 6 11.03 12.64 -14.21
C ARG A 6 10.00 12.56 -13.07
N ASN A 7 9.12 13.55 -12.96
CA ASN A 7 8.14 13.67 -11.87
C ASN A 7 6.73 13.17 -12.27
N VAL A 8 6.59 12.51 -13.42
CA VAL A 8 5.31 11.97 -13.85
C VAL A 8 5.17 10.53 -13.37
N CYS A 9 4.31 10.32 -12.37
CA CYS A 9 3.74 9.00 -12.13
C CYS A 9 2.80 8.64 -13.29
N ALA A 10 3.25 7.80 -14.23
CA ALA A 10 2.35 7.15 -15.16
C ALA A 10 1.78 5.89 -14.49
N ILE A 11 0.46 5.77 -14.47
CA ILE A 11 -0.24 4.53 -14.10
C ILE A 11 -0.58 3.84 -15.42
N ASP A 12 0.06 2.71 -15.70
CA ASP A 12 -0.26 1.88 -16.86
C ASP A 12 -1.28 0.83 -16.42
N ILE A 13 -2.54 1.01 -16.83
CA ILE A 13 -3.66 0.11 -16.51
C ILE A 13 -3.85 -0.88 -17.66
N ASN A 14 -3.01 -1.90 -17.71
CA ASN A 14 -3.25 -3.08 -18.53
C ASN A 14 -4.04 -4.12 -17.71
N GLY A 15 -5.35 -3.91 -17.59
CA GLY A 15 -6.26 -4.79 -16.84
C GLY A 15 -6.94 -5.81 -17.76
N GLY A 16 -6.56 -7.08 -17.66
CA GLY A 16 -7.29 -8.21 -18.25
C GLY A 16 -8.50 -8.57 -17.40
N TYR A 17 -9.66 -8.75 -18.04
CA TYR A 17 -10.90 -9.19 -17.38
C TYR A 17 -10.85 -10.71 -17.14
N GLY A 18 -10.83 -11.11 -15.86
CA GLY A 18 -11.09 -12.49 -15.42
C GLY A 18 -12.41 -12.54 -14.67
N VAL A 19 -13.38 -13.29 -15.19
CA VAL A 19 -14.64 -13.57 -14.50
C VAL A 19 -14.41 -14.69 -13.48
N ALA A 20 -14.54 -14.37 -12.20
CA ALA A 20 -14.58 -15.37 -11.14
C ALA A 20 -16.04 -15.74 -10.88
N GLN A 21 -16.40 -16.99 -11.13
CA GLN A 21 -17.71 -17.52 -10.76
C GLN A 21 -17.61 -18.04 -9.32
N ILE A 22 -18.29 -17.37 -8.39
CA ILE A 22 -18.26 -17.72 -6.96
C ILE A 22 -19.53 -18.52 -6.65
N LEU A 23 -19.37 -19.76 -6.25
CA LEU A 23 -20.40 -20.53 -5.54
C LEU A 23 -19.82 -20.88 -4.18
N GLU A 24 -20.25 -20.20 -3.12
CA GLU A 24 -19.89 -20.61 -1.76
C GLU A 24 -21.02 -20.27 -0.78
N THR A 25 -21.59 -21.32 -0.19
CA THR A 25 -22.71 -21.33 0.77
C THR A 25 -22.23 -21.24 2.23
N GLU A 26 -20.97 -20.88 2.47
CA GLU A 26 -20.36 -20.79 3.80
C GLU A 26 -19.82 -19.38 4.09
N VAL A 27 -19.91 -18.94 5.35
CA VAL A 27 -19.40 -17.62 5.77
C VAL A 27 -17.87 -17.64 5.71
N PRO A 28 -17.23 -16.79 4.89
CA PRO A 28 -15.78 -16.81 4.76
C PRO A 28 -15.11 -16.34 6.08
N VAL A 29 -14.13 -17.12 6.55
CA VAL A 29 -13.27 -16.73 7.68
C VAL A 29 -12.10 -15.92 7.14
N CYS A 30 -11.98 -14.65 7.56
CA CYS A 30 -10.93 -13.78 7.07
C CYS A 30 -9.59 -14.05 7.78
N PRO A 31 -8.49 -14.24 7.03
CA PRO A 31 -7.18 -14.37 7.62
C PRO A 31 -6.74 -13.04 8.25
N SER A 32 -6.08 -13.11 9.39
CA SER A 32 -5.46 -11.92 9.97
C SER A 32 -4.23 -11.51 9.14
N LEU A 33 -4.17 -10.22 8.81
CA LEU A 33 -3.01 -9.63 8.16
C LEU A 33 -1.89 -9.42 9.17
N PRO A 34 -0.62 -9.75 8.84
CA PRO A 34 0.50 -9.47 9.72
C PRO A 34 0.64 -7.95 9.89
N SER A 35 0.59 -7.49 11.14
CA SER A 35 0.80 -6.09 11.52
C SER A 35 2.13 -5.93 12.25
N LEU A 36 2.79 -4.78 12.07
CA LEU A 36 4.03 -4.46 12.76
C LEU A 36 3.70 -3.78 14.10
N VAL A 37 4.40 -4.21 15.15
CA VAL A 37 4.33 -3.56 16.46
C VAL A 37 5.03 -2.22 16.37
N SER A 38 4.38 -1.15 16.83
CA SER A 38 4.97 0.18 16.87
C SER A 38 6.13 0.22 17.88
N PRO A 39 7.30 0.77 17.53
CA PRO A 39 8.48 0.78 18.40
C PRO A 39 8.37 1.72 19.62
N GLY A 40 7.18 2.26 19.93
CA GLY A 40 6.93 3.19 21.04
C GLY A 40 7.64 4.55 20.93
N THR A 41 8.51 4.70 19.94
CA THR A 41 9.34 5.88 19.66
C THR A 41 9.01 6.47 18.29
N ARG A 42 8.87 7.79 18.25
CA ARG A 42 8.51 8.51 17.04
C ARG A 42 9.52 8.25 15.91
N LEU A 43 9.01 7.80 14.77
CA LEU A 43 9.80 7.60 13.55
C LEU A 43 9.73 8.82 12.64
N ASN A 44 10.87 9.27 12.14
CA ASN A 44 10.96 10.33 11.13
C ASN A 44 11.09 9.80 9.70
N LEU A 45 11.67 8.61 9.54
CA LEU A 45 11.92 7.94 8.27
C LEU A 45 11.61 6.45 8.41
N ILE A 46 10.87 5.91 7.45
CA ILE A 46 10.57 4.48 7.34
C ILE A 46 11.10 4.01 5.99
N ALA A 47 12.08 3.12 6.00
CA ALA A 47 12.66 2.55 4.78
C ALA A 47 12.15 1.12 4.56
N VAL A 48 11.68 0.84 3.36
CA VAL A 48 11.02 -0.43 3.02
C VAL A 48 11.55 -0.93 1.69
N LYS A 49 12.13 -2.13 1.70
CA LYS A 49 12.52 -2.83 0.48
C LYS A 49 11.33 -3.64 -0.03
N LEU A 50 10.80 -3.29 -1.20
CA LEU A 50 9.65 -4.01 -1.77
C LEU A 50 10.13 -5.08 -2.76
N PRO A 51 9.47 -6.26 -2.77
CA PRO A 51 9.70 -7.24 -3.81
C PRO A 51 9.20 -6.70 -5.16
N CYS A 52 10.01 -6.93 -6.18
CA CYS A 52 9.70 -6.61 -7.56
C CYS A 52 10.00 -7.84 -8.41
N LYS A 53 8.97 -8.47 -8.97
CA LYS A 53 9.08 -9.56 -9.93
C LYS A 53 8.69 -9.01 -11.30
N ASN A 54 9.57 -9.18 -12.29
CA ASN A 54 9.31 -8.81 -13.66
C ASN A 54 8.69 -10.02 -14.37
N GLY A 55 7.36 -10.13 -14.45
CA GLY A 55 6.69 -11.20 -15.22
C GLY A 55 5.23 -11.47 -14.83
N ASP A 56 4.48 -12.00 -15.81
CA ASP A 56 3.05 -12.36 -16.01
C ASP A 56 2.08 -12.62 -14.83
N ASN A 57 2.51 -12.56 -13.57
CA ASN A 57 1.66 -12.77 -12.39
C ASN A 57 1.59 -11.52 -11.49
N TRP A 58 1.41 -10.34 -12.09
CA TRP A 58 1.34 -9.04 -11.39
C TRP A 58 0.06 -8.84 -10.58
N SER A 59 -1.05 -9.51 -10.94
CA SER A 59 -2.38 -9.24 -10.36
C SER A 59 -2.51 -9.63 -8.88
N ARG A 60 -1.50 -10.32 -8.32
CA ARG A 60 -1.44 -10.72 -6.91
C ARG A 60 -0.09 -10.43 -6.26
N ASP A 61 0.43 -9.22 -6.44
CA ASP A 61 1.56 -8.70 -5.66
C ASP A 61 1.18 -8.41 -4.18
N VAL A 62 0.63 -9.42 -3.51
CA VAL A 62 0.15 -9.41 -2.11
C VAL A 62 1.28 -9.00 -1.16
N ALA A 63 2.49 -9.49 -1.40
CA ALA A 63 3.65 -9.14 -0.58
C ALA A 63 3.99 -7.64 -0.65
N ARG A 64 3.84 -7.01 -1.83
CA ARG A 64 4.07 -5.57 -1.99
C ARG A 64 2.99 -4.78 -1.25
N LEU A 65 1.72 -5.19 -1.39
CA LEU A 65 0.60 -4.59 -0.67
C LEU A 65 0.78 -4.70 0.85
N HIS A 66 1.10 -5.89 1.37
CA HIS A 66 1.31 -6.11 2.80
C HIS A 66 2.43 -5.24 3.36
N LEU A 67 3.58 -5.15 2.68
CA LEU A 67 4.68 -4.31 3.12
C LEU A 67 4.31 -2.82 3.12
N GLN A 68 3.52 -2.37 2.14
CA GLN A 68 3.05 -0.99 2.10
C GLN A 68 2.01 -0.70 3.18
N LEU A 69 1.09 -1.63 3.46
CA LEU A 69 0.14 -1.52 4.58
C LEU A 69 0.88 -1.47 5.91
N ALA A 70 1.88 -2.34 6.12
CA ALA A 70 2.69 -2.36 7.32
C ALA A 70 3.48 -1.05 7.50
N ALA A 71 4.04 -0.51 6.42
CA ALA A 71 4.70 0.79 6.42
C ALA A 71 3.73 1.94 6.75
N ALA A 72 2.52 1.90 6.20
CA ALA A 72 1.48 2.88 6.50
C ALA A 72 0.98 2.80 7.94
N GLY A 73 0.83 1.59 8.48
CA GLY A 73 0.51 1.34 9.88
C GLY A 73 1.59 1.91 10.81
N LEU A 74 2.86 1.69 10.49
CA LEU A 74 3.99 2.29 11.22
C LEU A 74 4.02 3.82 11.10
N ALA A 75 3.76 4.38 9.92
CA ALA A 75 3.75 5.82 9.71
C ALA A 75 2.62 6.51 10.50
N THR A 76 1.51 5.81 10.73
CA THR A 76 0.32 6.34 11.40
C THR A 76 0.20 5.94 12.87
N SER A 77 1.13 5.11 13.38
CA SER A 77 1.07 4.51 14.72
C SER A 77 1.17 5.53 15.86
N PHE A 78 1.84 6.66 15.63
CA PHE A 78 1.92 7.74 16.59
C PHE A 78 0.81 8.76 16.36
N LYS A 79 0.27 9.25 17.47
CA LYS A 79 -0.72 10.33 17.46
C LYS A 79 -0.02 11.66 17.15
N GLY A 80 -0.67 12.48 16.32
CA GLY A 80 -0.16 13.76 15.85
C GLY A 80 -0.02 13.82 14.33
N ASN A 81 0.27 15.02 13.82
CA ASN A 81 0.41 15.31 12.39
C ASN A 81 1.82 15.82 12.06
N TYR A 82 2.83 15.10 12.53
CA TYR A 82 4.22 15.48 12.29
C TYR A 82 4.73 14.90 10.96
N PRO A 83 5.72 15.52 10.30
CA PRO A 83 6.23 15.00 9.04
C PRO A 83 6.94 13.65 9.25
N VAL A 84 6.50 12.65 8.47
CA VAL A 84 7.12 11.34 8.32
C VAL A 84 7.51 11.18 6.86
N TYR A 85 8.66 10.58 6.62
CA TYR A 85 9.12 10.21 5.28
C TYR A 85 9.05 8.69 5.11
N VAL A 86 8.57 8.24 3.96
CA VAL A 86 8.54 6.82 3.61
C VAL A 86 9.38 6.60 2.36
N LEU A 87 10.38 5.75 2.47
CA LEU A 87 11.34 5.43 1.42
C LEU A 87 11.10 4.01 0.91
N PHE A 88 10.75 3.86 -0.36
CA PHE A 88 10.65 2.55 -1.00
C PHE A 88 11.87 2.26 -1.86
N ILE A 89 12.46 1.08 -1.67
CA ILE A 89 13.56 0.56 -2.50
C ILE A 89 12.99 -0.56 -3.37
N THR A 90 12.74 -0.26 -4.65
CA THR A 90 12.11 -1.16 -5.61
C THR A 90 12.26 -0.68 -7.05
N ASN A 91 12.43 -1.64 -7.97
CA ASN A 91 12.40 -1.37 -9.42
C ASN A 91 10.96 -1.25 -9.95
N CYS A 92 9.97 -1.77 -9.22
CA CYS A 92 8.55 -1.72 -9.56
C CYS A 92 7.92 -0.47 -8.96
N PHE A 93 6.88 0.05 -9.64
CA PHE A 93 6.11 1.18 -9.15
C PHE A 93 5.39 0.84 -7.82
N PRO A 94 5.55 1.65 -6.76
CA PRO A 94 4.79 1.49 -5.52
C PRO A 94 3.28 1.60 -5.78
N ILE A 95 2.45 0.76 -5.13
CA ILE A 95 0.99 0.78 -5.37
C ILE A 95 0.43 2.15 -4.95
N PRO A 96 -0.24 2.89 -5.87
CA PRO A 96 -0.59 4.29 -5.65
C PRO A 96 -1.75 4.52 -4.69
N ASN A 97 -2.46 3.47 -4.26
CA ASN A 97 -3.64 3.60 -3.39
C ASN A 97 -3.27 4.17 -2.00
N LEU A 98 -2.21 3.65 -1.38
CA LEU A 98 -1.75 4.12 -0.06
C LEU A 98 -0.84 5.35 -0.16
N PHE A 99 0.18 5.27 -1.02
CA PHE A 99 1.18 6.31 -1.21
C PHE A 99 0.98 6.96 -2.57
N THR A 100 0.31 8.11 -2.57
CA THR A 100 -0.14 8.74 -3.79
C THR A 100 0.99 9.52 -4.46
N CYS A 101 0.86 9.76 -5.76
CA CYS A 101 1.86 10.51 -6.52
C CYS A 101 1.99 11.97 -6.13
N LYS A 102 0.94 12.56 -5.56
CA LYS A 102 1.01 13.93 -5.01
C LYS A 102 1.93 14.01 -3.79
N GLU A 103 2.14 12.88 -3.12
CA GLU A 103 3.00 12.76 -1.94
C GLU A 103 4.42 12.33 -2.30
N LEU A 104 4.70 12.04 -3.58
CA LEU A 104 6.04 11.71 -4.06
C LEU A 104 6.90 12.99 -4.09
N ILE A 105 7.98 13.01 -3.31
CA ILE A 105 8.94 14.11 -3.30
C ILE A 105 9.93 13.96 -4.45
N GLY A 106 10.40 12.73 -4.67
CA GLY A 106 11.40 12.46 -5.69
C GLY A 106 11.71 10.98 -5.81
N ARG A 107 12.32 10.65 -6.95
CA ARG A 107 12.80 9.30 -7.26
C ARG A 107 14.22 9.38 -7.80
N GLU A 108 15.07 8.53 -7.28
CA GLU A 108 16.43 8.31 -7.78
C GLU A 108 16.65 6.82 -8.03
N GLY A 109 16.75 6.42 -9.29
CA GLY A 109 16.89 5.01 -9.67
C GLY A 109 15.71 4.15 -9.19
N ASN A 110 15.97 3.26 -8.24
CA ASN A 110 14.99 2.38 -7.60
C ASN A 110 14.55 2.88 -6.21
N VAL A 111 14.93 4.09 -5.84
CA VAL A 111 14.60 4.71 -4.56
C VAL A 111 13.49 5.73 -4.76
N TRP A 112 12.40 5.57 -4.01
CA TRP A 112 11.22 6.45 -4.07
C TRP A 112 10.98 7.06 -2.70
N LEU A 113 10.96 8.40 -2.63
CA LEU A 113 10.75 9.13 -1.38
C LEU A 113 9.37 9.79 -1.34
N TYR A 114 8.57 9.43 -0.35
CA TYR A 114 7.23 9.97 -0.12
C TYR A 114 7.15 10.76 1.18
N ARG A 115 6.30 11.78 1.18
CA ARG A 115 5.83 12.50 2.37
C ARG A 115 4.31 12.38 2.45
N PRO A 116 3.79 11.32 3.08
CA PRO A 116 2.35 11.08 3.15
C PRO A 116 1.63 12.11 4.04
N ASN A 117 0.36 12.35 3.73
CA ASN A 117 -0.56 13.03 4.62
C ASN A 117 -1.05 12.04 5.69
N LEU A 118 -0.60 12.19 6.93
CA LEU A 118 -0.92 11.25 8.00
C LEU A 118 -2.41 11.19 8.35
N SER A 119 -3.16 12.27 8.17
CA SER A 119 -4.61 12.27 8.41
C SER A 119 -5.32 11.36 7.42
N VAL A 120 -5.06 11.53 6.13
CA VAL A 120 -5.64 10.71 5.06
C VAL A 120 -5.14 9.28 5.12
N LEU A 121 -3.84 9.09 5.40
CA LEU A 121 -3.26 7.75 5.49
C LEU A 121 -3.87 6.95 6.65
N ARG A 122 -4.19 7.60 7.78
CA ARG A 122 -4.82 6.94 8.94
C ARG A 122 -6.23 6.45 8.61
N GLU A 123 -7.01 7.24 7.87
CA GLU A 123 -8.32 6.82 7.37
C GLU A 123 -8.19 5.62 6.43
N LYS A 124 -7.24 5.65 5.49
CA LYS A 124 -7.00 4.55 4.55
C LYS A 124 -6.58 3.24 5.22
N VAL A 125 -5.76 3.30 6.27
CA VAL A 125 -5.30 2.11 7.00
C VAL A 125 -6.41 1.47 7.83
N GLN A 126 -7.46 2.22 8.19
CA GLN A 126 -8.64 1.69 8.88
C GLN A 126 -9.62 0.98 7.94
N LEU A 127 -9.47 1.16 6.62
CA LEU A 127 -10.33 0.50 5.65
C LEU A 127 -9.98 -1.00 5.58
N PRO A 128 -11.01 -1.87 5.47
CA PRO A 128 -10.81 -3.30 5.32
C PRO A 128 -10.01 -3.62 4.05
N VAL A 129 -9.10 -4.57 4.17
CA VAL A 129 -8.22 -4.96 3.06
C VAL A 129 -8.87 -6.12 2.31
N GLY A 130 -9.54 -5.80 1.21
CA GLY A 130 -10.20 -6.77 0.34
C GLY A 130 -11.66 -7.04 0.72
N SER A 131 -12.29 -7.94 -0.04
CA SER A 131 -13.73 -8.19 0.05
C SER A 131 -14.16 -9.07 1.22
N CYS A 132 -13.24 -9.82 1.86
CA CYS A 132 -13.61 -10.76 2.93
C CYS A 132 -14.23 -10.04 4.14
N GLU A 133 -13.63 -8.94 4.59
CA GLU A 133 -14.16 -8.15 5.73
C GLU A 133 -15.34 -7.25 5.34
N LEU A 134 -15.52 -6.99 4.04
CA LEU A 134 -16.64 -6.22 3.49
C LEU A 134 -17.87 -7.08 3.18
N ALA A 135 -17.68 -8.39 2.99
CA ALA A 135 -18.76 -9.36 2.85
C ALA A 135 -19.40 -9.53 4.23
N LEU A 136 -20.43 -8.74 4.49
CA LEU A 136 -21.28 -8.86 5.68
C LEU A 136 -21.56 -10.34 5.97
N PRO A 137 -21.29 -10.86 7.18
CA PRO A 137 -21.94 -12.08 7.59
C PRO A 137 -23.43 -11.75 7.62
N MET A 138 -24.20 -12.34 6.71
CA MET A 138 -25.66 -12.34 6.77
C MET A 138 -26.06 -13.11 8.04
N ARG A 139 -25.98 -12.47 9.21
CA ARG A 139 -26.64 -12.95 10.42
C ARG A 139 -28.13 -12.66 10.24
N GLY A 140 -28.80 -13.55 9.52
CA GLY A 140 -30.23 -13.72 9.63
C GLY A 140 -30.54 -14.46 10.92
N LYS A 141 -30.77 -13.71 12.00
CA LYS A 141 -31.77 -13.96 13.06
C LYS A 141 -31.71 -12.86 14.11
#